data_AF-A0A6I1JK08-F1
#
_entry.id   AF-A0A6I1JK08-F1
#
_cell.length_a   1.000
_cell.length_b   1.000
_cell.length_c   1.000
_cell.angle_alpha   90.00
_cell.angle_beta   90.00
_cell.angle_gamma   90.00
#
_symmetry.space_group_name_H-M   'P 1'
#
loop_
_entity.id
_entity.type
_entity.pdbx_description
1 polymer ?
#
loop_
_entity_poly.entity_id
_entity_poly.type
_entity_poly.pdbx_seq_one_letter_code
_entity_poly.pdbx_strand_id
1 'polypeptide(L)'
;MLAERHHEVDAAVIAAFGDPGLGGARELFDIPVVGMAEAAMLTACMLGRSFAIVTFSGGLVPWYNECLDWNGLRGRCAGIFALQGAFASIADVQEEKEAALVELANRVVTDHAADVVILAGAPLSGLAQSVRERVPVPLVDGIQAAVKQAEALAALKPAKATQGTFRRPAAKTCTGVPETLRARFERRDG
;
A
#
# COMPACT_ATOMS: atom_id res chain seq x y z
N MET A 1 17.79 -1.95 -5.06
CA MET A 1 16.63 -2.84 -5.30
C MET A 1 16.49 -3.86 -4.17
N LEU A 2 15.30 -4.40 -3.89
CA LEU A 2 15.11 -5.39 -2.81
C LEU A 2 16.05 -6.60 -2.98
N ALA A 3 16.22 -7.09 -4.21
CA ALA A 3 17.16 -8.18 -4.53
C ALA A 3 18.61 -7.94 -4.09
N GLU A 4 19.05 -6.68 -4.00
CA GLU A 4 20.42 -6.32 -3.60
C GLU A 4 20.56 -6.13 -2.09
N ARG A 5 19.48 -5.74 -1.41
CA ARG A 5 19.51 -5.23 -0.03
C ARG A 5 18.82 -6.13 0.98
N HIS A 6 18.09 -7.16 0.56
CA HIS A 6 17.23 -7.95 1.45
C HIS A 6 17.96 -8.66 2.60
N HIS A 7 19.28 -8.87 2.51
CA HIS A 7 20.08 -9.41 3.62
C HIS A 7 20.51 -8.33 4.65
N GLU A 8 20.35 -7.05 4.33
CA GLU A 8 20.72 -5.90 5.17
C GLU A 8 19.53 -5.33 5.95
N VAL A 9 18.33 -5.90 5.80
CA VAL A 9 17.08 -5.38 6.36
C VAL A 9 16.23 -6.49 6.96
N ASP A 10 15.43 -6.18 7.98
CA ASP A 10 14.55 -7.14 8.64
C ASP A 10 13.15 -7.25 7.99
N ALA A 11 12.74 -6.23 7.22
CA ALA A 11 11.48 -6.18 6.49
C ALA A 11 11.58 -5.14 5.35
N ALA A 12 10.64 -5.21 4.39
CA ALA A 12 10.57 -4.27 3.28
C ALA A 12 9.14 -3.75 3.07
N VAL A 13 9.03 -2.51 2.57
CA VAL A 13 7.75 -1.87 2.22
C VAL A 13 7.71 -1.60 0.71
N ILE A 14 6.60 -1.98 0.07
CA ILE A 14 6.27 -1.54 -1.29
C ILE A 14 5.59 -0.17 -1.20
N ALA A 15 6.37 0.89 -1.38
CA ALA A 15 5.94 2.28 -1.25
C ALA A 15 5.22 2.81 -2.51
N ALA A 16 4.28 2.03 -3.05
CA ALA A 16 3.40 2.45 -4.13
C ALA A 16 1.98 1.94 -3.87
N PHE A 17 1.01 2.87 -3.80
CA PHE A 17 -0.38 2.51 -3.52
C PHE A 17 -0.94 1.69 -4.69
N GLY A 18 -1.43 0.49 -4.41
CA GLY A 18 -1.73 -0.56 -5.41
C GLY A 18 -0.79 -1.76 -5.31
N ASP A 19 0.28 -1.65 -4.52
CA ASP A 19 1.19 -2.73 -4.12
C ASP A 19 1.77 -3.57 -5.27
N PRO A 20 2.35 -2.93 -6.31
CA PRO A 20 2.86 -3.62 -7.48
C PRO A 20 3.93 -4.65 -7.09
N GLY A 21 3.74 -5.88 -7.54
CA GLY A 21 4.70 -6.97 -7.32
C GLY A 21 4.75 -7.50 -5.89
N LEU A 22 3.86 -7.08 -4.99
CA LEU A 22 3.83 -7.54 -3.59
C LEU A 22 3.79 -9.07 -3.48
N GLY A 23 2.92 -9.73 -4.26
CA GLY A 23 2.82 -11.19 -4.25
C GLY A 23 4.12 -11.87 -4.66
N GLY A 24 4.76 -11.40 -5.74
CA GLY A 24 6.05 -11.92 -6.20
C GLY A 24 7.18 -11.67 -5.20
N ALA A 25 7.19 -10.50 -4.55
CA ALA A 25 8.14 -10.20 -3.49
C ALA A 25 7.94 -11.12 -2.28
N ARG A 26 6.69 -11.33 -1.86
CA ARG A 26 6.33 -12.27 -0.79
C ARG A 26 6.65 -13.71 -1.14
N GLU A 27 6.62 -14.11 -2.40
CA GLU A 27 7.09 -15.43 -2.85
C GLU A 27 8.62 -15.53 -2.79
N LEU A 28 9.31 -14.51 -3.29
CA LEU A 28 10.74 -14.60 -3.60
C LEU A 28 11.65 -14.29 -2.42
N PHE A 29 11.23 -13.46 -1.46
CA PHE A 29 12.06 -13.02 -0.33
C PHE A 29 11.67 -13.70 0.98
N ASP A 30 12.65 -13.87 1.86
CA ASP A 30 12.49 -14.57 3.15
C ASP A 30 12.12 -13.63 4.30
N ILE A 31 12.30 -12.31 4.09
CA ILE A 31 11.85 -11.26 5.00
C ILE A 31 10.38 -10.87 4.74
N PRO A 32 9.65 -10.36 5.75
CA PRO A 32 8.34 -9.77 5.54
C PRO A 32 8.37 -8.64 4.51
N VAL A 33 7.44 -8.68 3.56
CA VAL A 33 7.19 -7.59 2.60
C VAL A 33 5.78 -7.09 2.78
N VAL A 34 5.63 -5.79 3.04
CA VAL A 34 4.38 -5.10 3.36
C VAL A 34 4.00 -4.17 2.23
N GLY A 35 2.78 -4.30 1.72
CA GLY A 35 2.22 -3.34 0.77
C GLY A 35 1.68 -2.10 1.48
N MET A 36 1.90 -0.91 0.93
CA MET A 36 1.36 0.30 1.54
C MET A 36 -0.16 0.40 1.44
N ALA A 37 -0.76 -0.10 0.35
CA ALA A 37 -2.22 -0.08 0.20
C ALA A 37 -2.88 -1.13 1.09
N GLU A 38 -2.39 -2.38 1.08
CA GLU A 38 -2.82 -3.42 2.00
C GLU A 38 -2.72 -2.97 3.46
N ALA A 39 -1.56 -2.41 3.86
CA ALA A 39 -1.38 -1.94 5.23
C ALA A 39 -2.36 -0.82 5.60
N ALA A 40 -2.60 0.12 4.69
CA ALA A 40 -3.60 1.19 4.90
C ALA A 40 -5.00 0.60 5.12
N MET A 41 -5.42 -0.33 4.25
CA MET A 41 -6.75 -0.92 4.31
C MET A 41 -6.96 -1.78 5.56
N LEU A 42 -5.96 -2.59 5.93
CA LEU A 42 -6.01 -3.38 7.17
C LEU A 42 -6.05 -2.48 8.41
N THR A 43 -5.27 -1.39 8.42
CA THR A 43 -5.30 -0.39 9.50
C THR A 43 -6.67 0.29 9.59
N ALA A 44 -7.23 0.70 8.47
CA ALA A 44 -8.57 1.28 8.42
C ALA A 44 -9.64 0.31 8.96
N CYS A 45 -9.50 -0.98 8.67
CA CYS A 45 -10.40 -2.01 9.18
C CYS A 45 -10.34 -2.20 10.71
N MET A 46 -9.24 -1.81 11.37
CA MET A 46 -9.12 -1.79 12.83
C MET A 46 -9.77 -0.56 13.45
N LEU A 47 -9.82 0.56 12.72
CA LEU A 47 -10.30 1.85 13.22
C LEU A 47 -11.80 2.07 13.01
N GLY A 48 -12.41 1.37 12.05
CA GLY A 48 -13.84 1.51 11.75
C GLY A 48 -14.43 0.32 11.01
N ARG A 49 -15.77 0.27 10.92
CA ARG A 49 -16.48 -0.82 10.24
C ARG A 49 -16.39 -0.69 8.74
N SER A 50 -16.37 0.52 8.19
CA SER A 50 -16.19 0.81 6.78
C SER A 50 -15.09 1.86 6.57
N PHE A 51 -14.46 1.86 5.40
CA PHE A 51 -13.51 2.90 5.02
C PHE A 51 -13.76 3.36 3.60
N ALA A 52 -13.30 4.57 3.27
CA ALA A 52 -13.26 5.05 1.90
C ALA A 52 -11.83 5.40 1.48
N ILE A 53 -11.55 5.26 0.19
CA ILE A 53 -10.26 5.64 -0.40
C ILE A 53 -10.43 6.95 -1.14
N VAL A 54 -9.64 7.96 -0.80
CA VAL A 54 -9.62 9.26 -1.47
C VAL A 54 -8.27 9.45 -2.17
N THR A 55 -8.28 9.80 -3.45
CA THR A 55 -7.06 10.00 -4.25
C THR A 55 -7.15 11.24 -5.13
N PHE A 56 -6.02 11.61 -5.74
CA PHE A 56 -5.89 12.80 -6.58
C PHE A 56 -6.14 12.53 -8.07
N SER A 57 -6.16 11.26 -8.50
CA SER A 57 -6.28 10.90 -9.92
C SER A 57 -7.32 9.82 -10.18
N GLY A 58 -8.31 10.14 -11.00
CA GLY A 58 -9.33 9.18 -11.45
C GLY A 58 -8.77 8.00 -12.24
N GLY A 59 -7.62 8.17 -12.91
CA GLY A 59 -6.98 7.09 -13.67
C GLY A 59 -6.44 5.95 -12.79
N LEU A 60 -6.29 6.17 -11.48
CA LEU A 60 -5.83 5.16 -10.53
C LEU A 60 -6.97 4.30 -9.97
N VAL A 61 -8.22 4.74 -10.13
CA VAL A 61 -9.41 4.08 -9.56
C VAL A 61 -9.55 2.61 -10.01
N PRO A 62 -9.34 2.23 -11.29
CA PRO A 62 -9.39 0.83 -11.69
C PRO A 62 -8.34 -0.03 -10.95
N TRP A 63 -7.11 0.47 -10.84
CA TRP A 63 -6.04 -0.25 -10.16
C TRP A 63 -6.31 -0.40 -8.66
N TYR A 64 -6.87 0.63 -8.01
CA TYR A 64 -7.23 0.54 -6.60
C TYR A 64 -8.39 -0.44 -6.36
N ASN A 65 -9.30 -0.59 -7.33
CA ASN A 65 -10.33 -1.61 -7.29
C ASN A 65 -9.75 -3.03 -7.37
N GLU A 66 -8.76 -3.26 -8.22
CA GLU A 66 -8.03 -4.54 -8.28
C GLU A 66 -7.29 -4.82 -6.96
N CYS A 67 -6.69 -3.79 -6.36
CA CYS A 67 -6.03 -3.91 -5.07
C CYS A 67 -7.03 -4.28 -3.95
N LEU A 68 -8.23 -3.70 -3.94
CA LEU A 68 -9.30 -4.07 -3.00
C LEU A 68 -9.72 -5.54 -3.14
N ASP A 69 -9.83 -6.02 -4.38
CA ASP A 69 -10.17 -7.41 -4.68
C ASP A 69 -9.11 -8.38 -4.23
N TRP A 70 -7.85 -8.08 -4.56
CA TRP A 70 -6.71 -8.88 -4.17
C TRP A 70 -6.65 -9.09 -2.66
N ASN A 71 -7.03 -8.06 -1.89
CA ASN A 71 -7.05 -8.10 -0.42
C ASN A 71 -8.38 -8.62 0.16
N GLY A 72 -9.41 -8.87 -0.65
CA GLY A 72 -10.72 -9.34 -0.20
C GLY A 72 -11.49 -8.32 0.64
N LEU A 73 -11.22 -7.02 0.48
CA LEU A 73 -11.76 -5.95 1.34
C LEU A 73 -12.89 -5.13 0.70
N ARG A 74 -13.44 -5.57 -0.45
CA ARG A 74 -14.56 -4.88 -1.11
C ARG A 74 -15.75 -4.62 -0.18
N GLY A 75 -16.15 -5.59 0.64
CA GLY A 75 -17.26 -5.44 1.58
C GLY A 75 -17.00 -4.46 2.74
N ARG A 76 -15.76 -3.98 2.89
CA ARG A 76 -15.35 -2.99 3.91
C ARG A 76 -15.12 -1.60 3.31
N CYS A 77 -15.08 -1.48 1.98
CA CYS A 77 -14.80 -0.24 1.28
C CYS A 77 -16.10 0.43 0.79
N ALA A 78 -16.41 1.62 1.30
CA ALA A 78 -17.55 2.44 0.90
C ALA A 78 -17.39 3.00 -0.53
N GLY A 79 -16.17 3.07 -1.04
CA GLY A 79 -15.87 3.50 -2.40
C GLY A 79 -14.46 4.06 -2.56
N ILE A 80 -14.07 4.28 -3.82
CA ILE A 80 -12.85 4.98 -4.20
C ILE A 80 -13.25 6.27 -4.90
N PHE A 81 -12.79 7.39 -4.37
CA PHE A 81 -13.16 8.73 -4.81
C PHE A 81 -11.92 9.50 -5.23
N ALA A 82 -11.98 10.12 -6.39
CA ALA A 82 -10.86 10.88 -6.94
C ALA A 82 -11.24 12.33 -7.18
N LEU A 83 -10.28 13.23 -6.98
CA LEU A 83 -10.39 14.58 -7.50
C LEU A 83 -10.51 14.57 -9.03
N GLN A 84 -11.24 15.56 -9.54
CA GLN A 84 -11.36 15.81 -10.98
C GLN A 84 -10.39 16.93 -11.37
N GLY A 85 -9.68 16.76 -12.48
CA GLY A 85 -8.79 17.77 -13.05
C GLY A 85 -7.32 17.39 -13.11
N ALA A 86 -6.55 18.17 -13.86
CA ALA A 86 -5.10 18.02 -13.97
C ALA A 86 -4.38 18.65 -12.77
N PHE A 87 -3.16 18.20 -12.52
CA PHE A 87 -2.22 18.78 -11.56
C PHE A 87 -0.96 19.22 -12.30
N ALA A 88 -0.27 20.24 -11.78
CA ALA A 88 0.90 20.81 -12.46
C ALA A 88 2.13 19.89 -12.36
N SER A 89 2.27 19.20 -11.23
CA SER A 89 3.42 18.34 -10.91
C SER A 89 3.02 17.32 -9.84
N ILE A 90 3.52 16.08 -9.92
CA ILE A 90 3.30 15.04 -8.91
C ILE A 90 3.90 15.45 -7.56
N ALA A 91 5.03 16.19 -7.57
CA ALA A 91 5.75 16.58 -6.35
C ALA A 91 4.98 17.59 -5.49
N ASP A 92 4.16 18.43 -6.12
CA ASP A 92 3.47 19.54 -5.46
C ASP A 92 1.99 19.24 -5.19
N VAL A 93 1.52 18.01 -5.52
CA VAL A 93 0.10 17.62 -5.37
C VAL A 93 -0.38 17.80 -3.94
N GLN A 94 0.46 17.49 -2.95
CA GLN A 94 0.07 17.60 -1.55
C GLN A 94 -0.28 19.05 -1.19
N GLU A 95 0.58 20.01 -1.52
CA GLU A 95 0.35 21.43 -1.21
C GLU A 95 -0.76 22.02 -2.10
N GLU A 96 -0.78 21.68 -3.40
CA GLU A 96 -1.73 22.24 -4.36
C GLU A 96 -3.16 21.74 -4.12
N LYS A 97 -3.31 20.47 -3.72
CA LYS A 97 -4.62 19.80 -3.64
C LYS A 97 -5.06 19.50 -2.21
N GLU A 98 -4.32 19.91 -1.18
CA GLU A 98 -4.67 19.65 0.22
C GLU A 98 -6.14 20.02 0.52
N ALA A 99 -6.53 21.26 0.23
CA ALA A 99 -7.88 21.75 0.52
C ALA A 99 -8.95 20.94 -0.23
N ALA A 100 -8.72 20.64 -1.50
CA ALA A 100 -9.63 19.86 -2.32
C ALA A 100 -9.76 18.41 -1.84
N LEU A 101 -8.66 17.78 -1.41
CA LEU A 101 -8.65 16.43 -0.83
C LEU A 101 -9.42 16.38 0.50
N VAL A 102 -9.23 17.39 1.36
CA VAL A 102 -9.97 17.52 2.62
C VAL A 102 -11.47 17.72 2.36
N GLU A 103 -11.84 18.58 1.41
CA GLU A 103 -13.24 18.76 1.02
C GLU A 103 -13.85 17.47 0.49
N LEU A 104 -13.12 16.75 -0.38
CA LEU A 104 -13.56 15.46 -0.90
C LEU A 104 -13.71 14.43 0.21
N ALA A 105 -12.76 14.34 1.15
CA ALA A 105 -12.85 13.46 2.30
C ALA A 105 -14.07 13.75 3.17
N ASN A 106 -14.35 15.03 3.47
CA ASN A 106 -15.53 15.44 4.23
C ASN A 106 -16.85 15.07 3.53
N ARG A 107 -16.93 15.29 2.21
CA ARG A 107 -18.10 14.85 1.42
C ARG A 107 -18.26 13.34 1.48
N VAL A 108 -17.17 12.59 1.29
CA VAL A 108 -17.22 11.12 1.32
C VAL A 108 -17.70 10.58 2.66
N VAL A 109 -17.25 11.17 3.76
CA VAL A 109 -17.75 10.82 5.10
C VAL A 109 -19.25 11.07 5.23
N THR A 110 -19.72 12.22 4.75
CA THR A 110 -21.12 12.62 4.86
C THR A 110 -22.04 11.78 3.97
N ASP A 111 -21.65 11.57 2.72
CA ASP A 111 -22.49 10.99 1.68
C ASP A 111 -22.46 9.45 1.69
N HIS A 112 -21.37 8.85 2.19
CA HIS A 112 -21.14 7.41 2.16
C HIS A 112 -20.96 6.77 3.54
N ALA A 113 -21.10 7.55 4.62
CA ALA A 113 -20.99 7.10 6.01
C ALA A 113 -19.70 6.30 6.29
N ALA A 114 -18.59 6.71 5.69
CA ALA A 114 -17.30 6.06 5.89
C ALA A 114 -16.77 6.35 7.30
N ASP A 115 -16.46 5.30 8.07
CA ASP A 115 -15.92 5.45 9.43
C ASP A 115 -14.44 5.87 9.45
N VAL A 116 -13.74 5.69 8.33
CA VAL A 116 -12.30 5.96 8.16
C VAL A 116 -12.04 6.41 6.72
N VAL A 117 -11.11 7.33 6.51
CA VAL A 117 -10.64 7.72 5.16
C VAL A 117 -9.17 7.39 4.98
N ILE A 118 -8.84 6.73 3.88
CA ILE A 118 -7.47 6.49 3.42
C ILE A 118 -7.13 7.53 2.37
N LEU A 119 -6.11 8.36 2.62
CA LEU A 119 -5.55 9.26 1.60
C LEU A 119 -4.53 8.48 0.77
N ALA A 120 -4.93 8.13 -0.47
CA ALA A 120 -4.23 7.16 -1.30
C ALA A 120 -3.38 7.79 -2.39
N GLY A 121 -2.12 7.37 -2.41
CA GLY A 121 -1.08 7.78 -3.35
C GLY A 121 0.21 8.07 -2.61
N ALA A 122 1.34 7.57 -3.12
CA ALA A 122 2.65 7.86 -2.54
C ALA A 122 2.95 9.36 -2.38
N PRO A 123 2.55 10.25 -3.32
CA PRO A 123 2.72 11.70 -3.16
C PRO A 123 1.88 12.34 -2.04
N LEU A 124 0.90 11.63 -1.49
CA LEU A 124 0.07 12.13 -0.38
C LEU A 124 0.60 11.70 0.99
N SER A 125 1.73 10.98 1.03
CA SER A 125 2.34 10.52 2.27
C SER A 125 2.68 11.69 3.19
N GLY A 126 2.18 11.66 4.42
CA GLY A 126 2.29 12.72 5.42
C GLY A 126 1.06 13.62 5.51
N LEU A 127 0.22 13.68 4.47
CA LEU A 127 -0.93 14.58 4.43
C LEU A 127 -1.97 14.24 5.49
N ALA A 128 -2.22 12.96 5.74
CA ALA A 128 -3.20 12.52 6.75
C ALA A 128 -2.91 13.13 8.13
N GLN A 129 -1.64 13.33 8.48
CA GLN A 129 -1.24 13.92 9.75
C GLN A 129 -1.46 15.44 9.77
N SER A 130 -1.18 16.14 8.66
CA SER A 130 -1.34 17.61 8.60
C SER A 130 -2.79 18.04 8.63
N VAL A 131 -3.71 17.24 8.07
CA VAL A 131 -5.14 17.59 7.96
C VAL A 131 -6.07 16.82 8.89
N ARG A 132 -5.52 16.04 9.82
CA ARG A 132 -6.30 15.16 10.73
C ARG A 132 -7.44 15.88 11.48
N GLU A 133 -7.28 17.17 11.80
CA GLU A 133 -8.26 17.95 12.56
C GLU A 133 -9.35 18.56 11.66
N ARG A 134 -9.21 18.42 10.35
CA ARG A 134 -10.11 18.98 9.32
C ARG A 134 -11.09 17.96 8.74
N VAL A 135 -10.98 16.69 9.13
CA VAL A 135 -11.88 15.61 8.71
C VAL A 135 -12.40 14.92 9.98
N PRO A 136 -13.72 14.68 10.11
CA PRO A 136 -14.32 14.24 11.39
C PRO A 136 -14.12 12.75 11.72
N VAL A 137 -13.35 12.02 10.90
CA VAL A 137 -13.06 10.59 11.08
C VAL A 137 -11.56 10.33 10.99
N PRO A 138 -11.05 9.19 11.50
CA PRO A 138 -9.64 8.84 11.38
C PRO A 138 -9.16 8.87 9.92
N LEU A 139 -8.00 9.50 9.72
CA LEU A 139 -7.28 9.48 8.46
C LEU A 139 -6.13 8.47 8.54
N VAL A 140 -6.00 7.63 7.51
CA VAL A 140 -4.92 6.65 7.41
C VAL A 140 -3.96 7.04 6.30
N ASP A 141 -2.68 7.09 6.66
CA ASP A 141 -1.55 7.20 5.75
C ASP A 141 -0.97 5.80 5.46
N GLY A 142 -0.83 5.47 4.17
CA GLY A 142 -0.36 4.15 3.78
C GLY A 142 1.10 3.86 4.11
N ILE A 143 1.99 4.87 4.06
CA ILE A 143 3.40 4.67 4.41
C ILE A 143 3.56 4.50 5.92
N GLN A 144 2.91 5.34 6.72
CA GLN A 144 2.96 5.20 8.19
C GLN A 144 2.40 3.84 8.63
N ALA A 145 1.25 3.44 8.08
CA ALA A 145 0.67 2.13 8.34
C ALA A 145 1.62 0.99 7.95
N ALA A 146 2.22 1.05 6.76
CA ALA A 146 3.13 0.02 6.27
C ALA A 146 4.40 -0.09 7.11
N VAL A 147 5.01 1.03 7.50
CA VAL A 147 6.21 1.02 8.34
C VAL A 147 5.90 0.39 9.70
N LYS A 148 4.78 0.76 10.33
CA LYS A 148 4.41 0.17 11.64
C LYS A 148 4.05 -1.31 11.55
N GLN A 149 3.40 -1.74 10.48
CA GLN A 149 3.18 -3.17 10.26
C GLN A 149 4.48 -3.91 9.94
N ALA A 150 5.40 -3.32 9.20
CA ALA A 150 6.72 -3.91 8.92
C ALA A 150 7.56 -4.05 10.20
N GLU A 151 7.61 -3.02 11.05
CA GLU A 151 8.25 -3.07 12.37
C GLU A 151 7.64 -4.20 13.23
N ALA A 152 6.31 -4.29 13.27
CA ALA A 152 5.62 -5.34 14.01
C ALA A 152 5.98 -6.75 13.49
N LEU A 153 5.97 -6.95 12.17
CA LEU A 153 6.33 -8.23 11.57
C LEU A 153 7.81 -8.58 11.77
N ALA A 154 8.71 -7.61 11.69
CA ALA A 154 10.13 -7.80 11.99
C ALA A 154 10.33 -8.23 13.46
N ALA A 155 9.59 -7.62 14.40
CA ALA A 155 9.63 -8.00 15.81
C ALA A 155 9.07 -9.40 16.07
N LEU A 156 8.00 -9.79 15.37
CA LEU A 156 7.35 -11.10 15.52
C LEU A 156 8.17 -12.24 14.89
N LYS A 157 9.10 -11.94 13.97
CA LYS A 157 9.96 -12.92 13.28
C LYS A 157 9.19 -14.14 12.74
N PRO A 158 8.12 -13.94 11.94
CA PRO A 158 7.37 -15.05 11.40
C PRO A 158 8.25 -15.90 10.48
N ALA A 159 7.97 -17.22 10.46
CA ALA A 159 8.62 -18.10 9.52
C ALA A 159 8.16 -17.80 8.09
N LYS A 160 9.09 -17.85 7.14
CA LYS A 160 8.78 -17.80 5.71
C LYS A 160 7.89 -18.98 5.31
N ALA A 161 6.80 -18.68 4.59
CA ALA A 161 5.91 -19.70 4.04
C ALA A 161 6.65 -20.65 3.09
N THR A 162 6.60 -21.95 3.39
CA THR A 162 7.14 -23.03 2.54
C THR A 162 6.05 -23.74 1.73
N GLN A 163 4.78 -23.47 2.04
CA GLN A 163 3.60 -24.01 1.37
C GLN A 163 2.59 -22.88 1.07
N GLY A 164 1.57 -23.18 0.27
CA GLY A 164 0.52 -22.23 -0.11
C GLY A 164 0.97 -21.23 -1.18
N THR A 165 0.25 -20.11 -1.25
CA THR A 165 0.41 -19.07 -2.28
C THR A 165 1.82 -18.48 -2.30
N PHE A 166 2.36 -18.08 -1.16
CA PHE A 166 3.65 -17.36 -1.08
C PHE A 166 4.88 -18.25 -0.88
N ARG A 167 4.76 -19.55 -1.22
CA ARG A 167 5.92 -20.45 -1.24
C ARG A 167 6.90 -20.01 -2.33
N ARG A 168 8.20 -20.15 -2.10
CA ARG A 168 9.21 -19.83 -3.11
C ARG A 168 9.03 -20.75 -4.34
N PRO A 169 8.94 -20.21 -5.57
CA PRO A 169 8.83 -21.01 -6.78
C PRO A 169 10.00 -21.99 -6.95
N ALA A 170 9.79 -23.06 -7.74
CA ALA A 170 10.86 -23.97 -8.12
C ALA A 170 11.98 -23.23 -8.87
N ALA A 171 13.22 -23.67 -8.68
CA ALA A 171 14.36 -23.09 -9.38
C ALA A 171 14.19 -23.25 -10.90
N LYS A 172 14.41 -22.18 -11.64
CA LYS A 172 14.37 -22.17 -13.10
C LYS A 172 15.37 -21.17 -13.66
N THR A 173 15.95 -21.48 -14.81
CA THR A 173 16.81 -20.55 -15.54
C THR A 173 16.05 -19.28 -15.85
N CYS A 174 16.63 -18.13 -15.51
CA CYS A 174 15.99 -16.82 -15.67
C CYS A 174 16.88 -15.87 -16.48
N THR A 175 16.42 -15.48 -17.67
CA THR A 175 17.14 -14.57 -18.57
C THR A 175 16.48 -13.20 -18.59
N GLY A 176 17.21 -12.16 -19.02
CA GLY A 176 16.67 -10.79 -19.16
C GLY A 176 16.49 -10.01 -17.85
N VAL A 177 16.93 -10.56 -16.71
CA VAL A 177 16.90 -9.88 -15.40
C VAL A 177 18.31 -9.65 -14.83
N PRO A 178 18.49 -8.69 -13.91
CA PRO A 178 19.75 -8.47 -13.20
C PRO A 178 20.22 -9.72 -12.44
N GLU A 179 21.54 -9.88 -12.27
CA GLU A 179 22.13 -11.09 -11.69
C GLU A 179 21.65 -11.35 -10.25
N THR A 180 21.49 -10.32 -9.43
CA THR A 180 20.98 -10.44 -8.05
C THR A 180 19.57 -11.05 -8.01
N LEU A 181 18.70 -10.67 -8.94
CA LEU A 181 17.37 -11.24 -9.07
C LEU A 181 17.39 -12.63 -9.72
N ARG A 182 18.28 -12.85 -10.70
CA ARG A 182 18.50 -14.17 -11.32
C ARG A 182 18.94 -15.19 -10.29
N ALA A 183 19.90 -14.85 -9.45
CA ALA A 183 20.40 -15.72 -8.39
C ALA A 183 19.25 -16.15 -7.45
N ARG A 184 18.32 -15.24 -7.11
CA ARG A 184 17.10 -15.58 -6.35
C ARG A 184 16.19 -16.57 -7.08
N PHE A 185 15.92 -16.39 -8.36
CA PHE A 185 15.07 -17.33 -9.11
C PHE A 185 15.72 -18.71 -9.29
N GLU A 186 17.05 -18.74 -9.42
CA GLU A 186 17.82 -19.97 -9.63
C GLU A 186 18.28 -20.63 -8.31
N ARG A 187 18.01 -20.01 -7.16
CA ARG A 187 18.44 -20.45 -5.82
C ARG A 187 19.97 -20.60 -5.72
N ARG A 188 20.70 -19.65 -6.30
CA ARG A 188 22.17 -19.58 -6.27
C ARG A 188 22.71 -18.61 -5.21
N ASP A 189 21.82 -18.00 -4.43
CA ASP A 189 22.08 -16.83 -3.61
C ASP A 189 22.39 -17.12 -2.13
N GLY A 190 22.46 -18.40 -1.73
CA GLY A 190 22.79 -18.83 -0.37
C GLY A 190 21.57 -19.09 0.49
#